data_AF-A0A367Y6T7-F1
#
_entry.id   AF-A0A367Y6T7-F1
#
_cell.length_a   1.000
_cell.length_b   1.000
_cell.length_c   1.000
_cell.angle_alpha   90.00
_cell.angle_beta   90.00
_cell.angle_gamma   90.00
#
_symmetry.space_group_name_H-M   'P 1'
#
loop_
_entity.id
_entity.type
_entity.pdbx_description
1 polymer ?
#
loop_
_entity_poly.entity_id
_entity_poly.type
_entity_poly.pdbx_seq_one_letter_code
_entity_poly.pdbx_strand_id
1 'polypeptide(L)'
;MKRAAAVLALPVAALALASCSADADADPTPVSTPTQAVTTPAVDMTCDSIMRTSFVDQLKDLGWGAQASQFRIGEHVLDGGIQCVWGDESGLDSGQMYGWAPIDDATSTEMQTYLEDNGWIHSDDGEYVYLSEDPERSYAENADEVITYQFAPGWVALADTKSGLALVTWRG
;
A
#
# COMPACT_ATOMS: atom_id res chain seq x y z
N MET A 1 38.99 20.32 -39.66
CA MET A 1 39.05 19.35 -40.77
C MET A 1 37.61 19.04 -41.18
N LYS A 2 37.24 19.31 -42.45
CA LYS A 2 35.90 19.13 -43.02
C LYS A 2 35.77 17.75 -43.66
N ARG A 3 34.69 17.01 -43.36
CA ARG A 3 34.06 15.96 -44.19
C ARG A 3 32.62 15.79 -43.70
N ALA A 4 31.57 15.52 -44.46
CA ALA A 4 31.14 15.76 -45.84
C ALA A 4 29.65 15.35 -45.84
N ALA A 5 28.80 16.02 -46.63
CA ALA A 5 27.35 15.77 -46.72
C ALA A 5 27.00 14.71 -47.80
N ALA A 6 25.87 14.01 -47.64
CA ALA A 6 24.95 13.46 -48.68
C ALA A 6 23.85 12.63 -47.94
N VAL A 7 22.53 12.83 -47.97
CA VAL A 7 21.46 13.18 -48.95
C VAL A 7 20.75 11.95 -49.58
N LEU A 8 19.40 11.95 -49.46
CA LEU A 8 18.33 11.21 -50.18
C LEU A 8 18.17 9.68 -49.94
N ALA A 9 17.00 9.02 -49.96
CA ALA A 9 15.58 9.35 -50.20
C ALA A 9 14.67 8.17 -49.73
N LEU A 10 13.36 8.44 -49.53
CA LEU A 10 12.27 7.47 -49.26
C LEU A 10 12.00 6.50 -50.43
N PRO A 11 11.27 5.39 -50.17
CA PRO A 11 9.97 5.27 -50.83
C PRO A 11 8.81 4.81 -49.92
N VAL A 12 7.63 5.30 -50.29
CA VAL A 12 6.28 4.93 -49.82
C VAL A 12 5.87 3.58 -50.41
N ALA A 13 5.23 2.72 -49.61
CA ALA A 13 4.50 1.55 -50.10
C ALA A 13 3.06 1.58 -49.57
N ALA A 14 2.12 1.88 -50.47
CA ALA A 14 0.69 1.71 -50.28
C ALA A 14 0.28 0.29 -50.71
N LEU A 15 -0.52 -0.39 -49.90
CA LEU A 15 -1.22 -1.63 -50.27
C LEU A 15 -2.71 -1.47 -49.96
N ALA A 16 -3.52 -1.82 -50.96
CA ALA A 16 -4.94 -1.57 -51.07
C ALA A 16 -5.81 -2.72 -50.53
N LEU A 17 -6.97 -2.33 -49.99
CA LEU A 17 -8.33 -2.90 -50.06
C LEU A 17 -8.53 -4.39 -50.41
N ALA A 18 -9.19 -5.11 -49.48
CA ALA A 18 -10.20 -6.17 -49.64
C ALA A 18 -10.56 -6.65 -48.21
N SER A 19 -11.74 -7.14 -47.80
CA SER A 19 -13.07 -7.43 -48.32
C SER A 19 -13.87 -8.01 -47.12
N CYS A 20 -15.19 -8.18 -47.28
CA CYS A 20 -16.14 -8.90 -46.40
C CYS A 20 -16.68 -8.12 -45.21
N SER A 21 -17.96 -8.21 -44.84
CA SER A 21 -19.15 -8.80 -45.45
C SER A 21 -20.34 -8.21 -44.69
N ALA A 22 -21.49 -8.13 -45.35
CA ALA A 22 -22.77 -7.89 -44.68
C ALA A 22 -23.04 -9.00 -43.64
N ASP A 23 -23.73 -8.68 -42.54
CA ASP A 23 -24.92 -9.44 -42.13
C ASP A 23 -25.68 -8.76 -40.98
N ALA A 24 -26.92 -9.21 -40.85
CA ALA A 24 -28.10 -8.66 -40.21
C ALA A 24 -28.04 -8.27 -38.71
N ASP A 25 -28.99 -7.37 -38.37
CA ASP A 25 -29.80 -7.34 -37.14
C ASP A 25 -29.38 -8.30 -36.01
N ALA A 26 -28.87 -7.73 -34.91
CA ALA A 26 -28.85 -8.36 -33.61
C ALA A 26 -29.15 -7.31 -32.52
N ASP A 27 -30.30 -7.51 -31.90
CA ASP A 27 -30.82 -6.93 -30.66
C ASP A 27 -29.71 -6.80 -29.57
N PRO A 28 -29.55 -5.67 -28.86
CA PRO A 28 -28.58 -5.59 -27.78
C PRO A 28 -29.10 -6.34 -26.55
N THR A 29 -28.80 -7.64 -26.45
CA THR A 29 -28.77 -8.32 -25.15
C THR A 29 -27.75 -7.62 -24.25
N PRO A 30 -28.12 -7.20 -23.03
CA PRO A 30 -27.16 -6.61 -22.10
C PRO A 30 -26.12 -7.68 -21.71
N VAL A 31 -24.85 -7.40 -22.03
CA VAL A 31 -23.71 -8.17 -21.53
C VAL A 31 -23.57 -7.86 -20.05
N SER A 32 -24.00 -8.79 -19.20
CA SER A 32 -23.65 -8.77 -17.78
C SER A 32 -22.14 -8.92 -17.66
N THR A 33 -21.44 -7.81 -17.41
CA THR A 33 -20.03 -7.83 -17.00
C THR A 33 -19.94 -8.71 -15.73
N PRO A 34 -19.01 -9.67 -15.65
CA PRO A 34 -18.82 -10.42 -14.42
C PRO A 34 -18.30 -9.44 -13.36
N THR A 35 -19.14 -9.10 -12.39
CA THR A 35 -18.69 -8.53 -11.13
C THR A 35 -17.70 -9.53 -10.54
N GLN A 36 -16.40 -9.16 -10.51
CA GLN A 36 -15.43 -9.89 -9.70
C GLN A 36 -15.97 -9.90 -8.28
N ALA A 37 -16.36 -11.08 -7.81
CA ALA A 37 -16.66 -11.25 -6.40
C ALA A 37 -15.37 -10.94 -5.64
N VAL A 38 -15.41 -9.92 -4.79
CA VAL A 38 -14.38 -9.69 -3.79
C VAL A 38 -14.43 -10.92 -2.87
N THR A 39 -13.49 -11.84 -3.06
CA THR A 39 -13.30 -12.93 -2.11
C THR A 39 -12.91 -12.29 -0.79
N THR A 40 -13.81 -12.32 0.18
CA THR A 40 -13.44 -12.05 1.57
C THR A 40 -12.26 -12.96 1.91
N PRO A 41 -11.16 -12.43 2.46
CA PRO A 41 -10.04 -13.24 2.90
C PRO A 41 -10.54 -14.38 3.78
N ALA A 42 -9.99 -15.58 3.64
CA ALA A 42 -10.44 -16.76 4.39
C ALA A 42 -10.22 -16.65 5.92
N VAL A 43 -9.52 -15.60 6.34
CA VAL A 43 -9.19 -15.28 7.72
C VAL A 43 -9.71 -13.87 7.99
N ASP A 44 -10.31 -13.64 9.15
CA ASP A 44 -10.68 -12.28 9.55
C ASP A 44 -9.43 -11.46 9.88
N MET A 45 -9.46 -10.18 9.53
CA MET A 45 -8.37 -9.27 9.87
C MET A 45 -8.42 -8.93 11.36
N THR A 46 -7.37 -9.29 12.09
CA THR A 46 -7.20 -9.17 13.54
C THR A 46 -5.76 -8.78 13.85
N CYS A 47 -5.46 -8.36 15.08
CA CYS A 47 -4.08 -8.04 15.46
C CYS A 47 -3.12 -9.22 15.29
N ASP A 48 -3.61 -10.44 15.48
CA ASP A 48 -2.83 -11.66 15.28
C ASP A 48 -2.61 -11.93 13.79
N SER A 49 -3.67 -11.83 12.98
CA SER A 49 -3.63 -12.24 11.58
C SER A 49 -2.92 -11.25 10.66
N ILE A 50 -2.83 -9.96 11.04
CA ILE A 50 -2.06 -8.99 10.24
C ILE A 50 -0.54 -9.16 10.36
N MET A 51 -0.08 -9.84 11.41
CA MET A 51 1.35 -10.00 11.69
C MET A 51 1.84 -11.42 11.37
N ARG A 52 3.16 -11.53 11.23
CA ARG A 52 3.83 -12.83 11.15
C ARG A 52 3.53 -13.66 12.40
N THR A 53 2.97 -14.86 12.22
CA THR A 53 2.54 -15.75 13.32
C THR A 53 3.64 -16.00 14.35
N SER A 54 4.87 -16.28 13.91
CA SER A 54 5.99 -16.53 14.83
C SER A 54 6.31 -15.34 15.74
N PHE A 55 6.01 -14.11 15.31
CA PHE A 55 6.22 -12.91 16.12
C PHE A 55 5.08 -12.71 17.11
N VAL A 56 3.83 -12.96 16.70
CA VAL A 56 2.66 -12.99 17.60
C VAL A 56 2.87 -13.98 18.74
N ASP A 57 3.38 -15.18 18.44
CA ASP A 57 3.65 -16.20 19.45
C ASP A 57 4.71 -15.72 20.45
N GLN A 58 5.78 -15.08 19.97
CA GLN A 58 6.82 -14.50 20.84
C GLN A 58 6.25 -13.42 21.77
N LEU A 59 5.40 -12.52 21.27
CA LEU A 59 4.75 -11.50 22.09
C LEU A 59 3.89 -12.13 23.17
N LYS A 60 3.08 -13.14 22.83
CA LYS A 60 2.24 -13.85 23.79
C LYS A 60 3.04 -14.62 24.84
N ASP A 61 4.17 -15.22 24.46
CA ASP A 61 5.08 -15.89 25.38
C ASP A 61 5.72 -14.91 26.38
N LEU A 62 5.89 -13.64 25.99
CA LEU A 62 6.29 -12.54 26.87
C LEU A 62 5.13 -12.01 27.74
N GLY A 63 3.93 -12.57 27.59
CA GLY A 63 2.72 -12.12 28.30
C GLY A 63 2.07 -10.88 27.70
N TRP A 64 2.43 -10.50 26.48
CA TRP A 64 1.86 -9.32 25.83
C TRP A 64 0.48 -9.60 25.23
N GLY A 65 -0.39 -8.61 25.31
CA GLY A 65 -1.70 -8.58 24.66
C GLY A 65 -1.79 -7.48 23.61
N ALA A 66 -2.82 -7.57 22.75
CA ALA A 66 -3.08 -6.58 21.71
C ALA A 66 -4.39 -5.84 21.94
N GLN A 67 -4.39 -4.53 21.68
CA GLN A 67 -5.60 -3.74 21.58
C GLN A 67 -5.79 -3.27 20.14
N ALA A 68 -6.94 -3.63 19.55
CA ALA A 68 -7.33 -3.21 18.22
C ALA A 68 -8.08 -1.86 18.21
N SER A 69 -7.83 -1.06 17.18
CA SER A 69 -8.56 0.15 16.84
C SER A 69 -8.72 0.27 15.31
N GLN A 70 -9.49 1.27 14.86
CA GLN A 70 -9.57 1.60 13.43
C GLN A 70 -8.21 2.09 12.94
N PHE A 71 -7.80 1.67 11.75
CA PHE A 71 -6.61 2.23 11.12
C PHE A 71 -6.84 3.69 10.75
N ARG A 72 -5.90 4.55 11.13
CA ARG A 72 -5.97 5.99 10.85
C ARG A 72 -4.63 6.51 10.35
N ILE A 73 -4.70 7.53 9.51
CA ILE A 73 -3.56 8.38 9.13
C ILE A 73 -3.92 9.79 9.58
N GLY A 74 -3.26 10.26 10.65
CA GLY A 74 -3.69 11.50 11.33
C GLY A 74 -5.15 11.40 11.77
N GLU A 75 -6.00 12.31 11.29
CA GLU A 75 -7.44 12.32 11.57
C GLU A 75 -8.28 11.42 10.64
N HIS A 76 -7.70 10.95 9.53
CA HIS A 76 -8.40 10.20 8.49
C HIS A 76 -8.54 8.73 8.85
N VAL A 77 -9.76 8.19 8.78
CA VAL A 77 -10.03 6.75 8.94
C VAL A 77 -9.93 6.06 7.59
N LEU A 78 -9.22 4.94 7.54
CA LEU A 78 -9.26 4.04 6.39
C LEU A 78 -10.17 2.85 6.70
N ASP A 79 -11.32 2.81 6.04
CA ASP A 79 -12.32 1.77 6.22
C ASP A 79 -11.78 0.39 5.83
N GLY A 80 -12.14 -0.62 6.61
CA GLY A 80 -11.62 -1.98 6.41
C GLY A 80 -10.17 -2.17 6.86
N GLY A 81 -9.57 -1.18 7.53
CA GLY A 81 -8.26 -1.27 8.17
C GLY A 81 -8.30 -1.53 9.68
N ILE A 82 -7.19 -2.03 10.23
CA ILE A 82 -6.98 -2.23 11.67
C ILE A 82 -5.61 -1.69 12.09
N GLN A 83 -5.57 -1.07 13.26
CA GLN A 83 -4.34 -0.72 13.95
C GLN A 83 -4.32 -1.41 15.31
N CYS A 84 -3.16 -1.88 15.71
CA CYS A 84 -2.95 -2.73 16.86
C CYS A 84 -1.79 -2.20 17.68
N VAL A 85 -2.03 -1.98 18.97
CA VAL A 85 -0.95 -1.72 19.93
C VAL A 85 -0.77 -2.96 20.77
N TRP A 86 0.46 -3.49 20.78
CA TRP A 86 0.87 -4.67 21.54
C TRP A 86 1.68 -4.22 22.76
N GLY A 87 1.34 -4.70 23.95
CA GLY A 87 2.05 -4.33 25.17
C GLY A 87 1.82 -5.33 26.32
N ASP A 88 2.54 -5.15 27.41
CA ASP A 88 2.40 -5.93 28.64
C ASP A 88 1.31 -5.35 29.57
N GLU A 89 1.19 -5.90 30.78
CA GLU A 89 0.25 -5.39 31.81
C GLU A 89 0.57 -3.96 32.30
N SER A 90 1.80 -3.48 32.08
CA SER A 90 2.28 -2.15 32.50
C SER A 90 1.73 -1.03 31.61
N GLY A 91 1.21 -1.36 30.43
CA GLY A 91 0.40 -0.48 29.61
C GLY A 91 0.82 -0.40 28.15
N LEU A 92 -0.08 0.14 27.33
CA LEU A 92 0.12 0.39 25.90
C LEU A 92 1.03 1.61 25.63
N ASP A 93 1.39 2.38 26.67
CA ASP A 93 2.21 3.59 26.58
C ASP A 93 3.67 3.29 26.16
N SER A 94 4.13 2.05 26.36
CA SER A 94 5.40 1.52 25.84
C SER A 94 5.18 0.36 24.87
N GLY A 95 3.98 0.28 24.28
CA GLY A 95 3.60 -0.80 23.38
C GLY A 95 4.09 -0.57 21.95
N GLN A 96 4.22 -1.66 21.20
CA GLN A 96 4.58 -1.62 19.78
C GLN A 96 3.32 -1.51 18.91
N MET A 97 3.34 -0.56 17.98
CA MET A 97 2.24 -0.33 17.04
C MET A 97 2.45 -1.04 15.70
N TYR A 98 1.39 -1.68 15.20
CA TYR A 98 1.33 -2.28 13.86
C TYR A 98 -0.05 -2.08 13.25
N GLY A 99 -0.14 -1.87 11.95
CA GLY A 99 -1.43 -1.70 11.29
C GLY A 99 -1.39 -2.03 9.82
N TRP A 100 -2.58 -2.24 9.26
CA TRP A 100 -2.80 -2.45 7.85
C TRP A 100 -4.17 -1.96 7.43
N ALA A 101 -4.29 -1.39 6.24
CA ALA A 101 -5.56 -1.04 5.63
C ALA A 101 -5.53 -1.23 4.10
N PRO A 102 -6.67 -1.58 3.49
CA PRO A 102 -6.83 -1.43 2.05
C PRO A 102 -6.92 0.06 1.72
N ILE A 103 -6.34 0.47 0.59
CA ILE A 103 -6.38 1.86 0.13
C ILE A 103 -6.32 1.89 -1.40
N ASP A 104 -7.18 2.69 -2.03
CA ASP A 104 -7.12 2.90 -3.48
C ASP A 104 -6.05 3.95 -3.85
N ASP A 105 -5.69 4.02 -5.14
CA ASP A 105 -4.61 4.89 -5.61
C ASP A 105 -4.87 6.37 -5.34
N ALA A 106 -6.14 6.81 -5.42
CA ALA A 106 -6.51 8.20 -5.21
C ALA A 106 -6.33 8.59 -3.73
N THR A 107 -6.88 7.77 -2.83
CA THR A 107 -6.77 7.95 -1.38
C THR A 107 -5.31 7.79 -0.93
N SER A 108 -4.56 6.86 -1.54
CA SER A 108 -3.13 6.68 -1.26
C SER A 108 -2.33 7.95 -1.56
N THR A 109 -2.57 8.56 -2.73
CA THR A 109 -1.92 9.82 -3.11
C THR A 109 -2.30 10.95 -2.15
N GLU A 110 -3.58 11.04 -1.77
CA GLU A 110 -4.07 12.04 -0.80
C GLU A 110 -3.38 11.88 0.57
N MET A 111 -3.30 10.66 1.09
CA MET A 111 -2.70 10.39 2.40
C MET A 111 -1.18 10.60 2.41
N GLN A 112 -0.48 10.25 1.33
CA GLN A 112 0.95 10.55 1.19
C GLN A 112 1.18 12.07 1.20
N THR A 113 0.41 12.82 0.41
CA THR A 113 0.48 14.30 0.38
C THR A 113 0.20 14.90 1.76
N TYR A 114 -0.84 14.42 2.44
CA TYR A 114 -1.19 14.85 3.79
C TYR A 114 -0.03 14.64 4.77
N LEU A 115 0.61 13.47 4.75
CA LEU A 115 1.74 13.18 5.65
C LEU A 115 2.92 14.12 5.36
N GLU A 116 3.29 14.30 4.09
CA GLU A 116 4.36 15.22 3.69
C GLU A 116 4.08 16.67 4.10
N ASP A 117 2.85 17.15 3.88
CA ASP A 117 2.42 18.49 4.30
C ASP A 117 2.47 18.67 5.83
N ASN A 118 2.36 17.57 6.58
CA ASN A 118 2.50 17.52 8.04
C ASN A 118 3.93 17.18 8.51
N GLY A 119 4.91 17.23 7.60
CA GLY A 119 6.34 17.13 7.93
C GLY A 119 6.89 15.71 8.03
N TRP A 120 6.16 14.70 7.55
CA TRP A 120 6.68 13.34 7.44
C TRP A 120 7.74 13.25 6.34
N ILE A 121 8.71 12.36 6.52
CA ILE A 121 9.86 12.19 5.64
C ILE A 121 9.56 11.10 4.61
N HIS A 122 9.54 11.51 3.35
CA HIS A 122 9.36 10.63 2.20
C HIS A 122 10.65 9.85 1.88
N SER A 123 10.51 8.55 1.59
CA SER A 123 11.54 7.77 0.89
C SER A 123 10.92 6.71 -0.03
N ASP A 124 11.49 6.55 -1.23
CA ASP A 124 11.09 5.53 -2.20
C ASP A 124 11.97 4.28 -2.12
N ASP A 125 11.38 3.09 -2.30
CA ASP A 125 12.10 1.84 -2.59
C ASP A 125 11.28 0.96 -3.56
N GLY A 126 11.59 1.06 -4.85
CA GLY A 126 10.92 0.28 -5.88
C GLY A 126 9.44 0.65 -6.03
N GLU A 127 8.54 -0.28 -5.69
CA GLU A 127 7.09 -0.07 -5.71
C GLU A 127 6.53 0.49 -4.39
N TYR A 128 7.38 0.61 -3.38
CA TYR A 128 6.99 1.07 -2.05
C TYR A 128 7.36 2.54 -1.85
N VAL A 129 6.41 3.28 -1.29
CA VAL A 129 6.65 4.62 -0.75
C VAL A 129 6.56 4.55 0.77
N TYR A 130 7.57 5.07 1.46
CA TYR A 130 7.59 5.12 2.92
C TYR A 130 7.51 6.56 3.39
N LEU A 131 6.60 6.81 4.34
CA LEU A 131 6.49 8.07 5.06
C LEU A 131 6.80 7.77 6.53
N SER A 132 7.94 8.28 7.00
CA SER A 132 8.41 8.12 8.38
C SER A 132 8.25 9.42 9.17
N GLU A 133 8.02 9.36 10.48
CA GLU A 133 8.06 10.56 11.30
C GLU A 133 9.43 11.22 11.19
N ASP A 134 9.47 12.54 11.30
CA ASP A 134 10.72 13.28 11.37
C ASP A 134 11.42 12.97 12.70
N PRO A 135 12.61 12.32 12.69
CA PRO A 135 13.31 11.95 13.91
C PRO A 135 13.68 13.16 14.76
N GLU A 136 13.87 14.35 14.17
CA GLU A 136 14.14 15.59 14.93
C GLU A 136 12.92 16.10 15.71
N ARG A 137 11.72 15.62 15.37
CA ARG A 137 10.45 15.96 16.02
C ARG A 137 9.85 14.78 16.80
N SER A 138 10.41 13.59 16.65
CA SER A 138 10.04 12.40 17.41
C SER A 138 10.76 12.35 18.77
N TYR A 139 10.28 11.49 19.66
CA TYR A 139 11.03 11.11 20.88
C TYR A 139 11.98 9.93 20.65
N ALA A 140 12.09 9.43 19.41
CA ALA A 140 12.93 8.28 19.07
C ALA A 140 14.42 8.63 19.20
N GLU A 141 15.25 7.64 19.54
CA GLU A 141 16.70 7.86 19.69
C GLU A 141 17.39 8.02 18.32
N ASN A 142 16.82 7.44 17.26
CA ASN A 142 17.35 7.47 15.92
C ASN A 142 16.26 7.30 14.84
N ALA A 143 16.64 7.52 13.58
CA ALA A 143 15.74 7.48 12.43
C ALA A 143 15.19 6.08 12.07
N ASP A 144 15.75 5.01 12.65
CA ASP A 144 15.23 3.65 12.42
C ASP A 144 14.13 3.28 13.43
N GLU A 145 13.95 4.08 14.49
CA GLU A 145 13.02 3.88 15.60
C GLU A 145 11.77 4.77 15.52
N VAL A 146 11.52 5.36 14.36
CA VAL A 146 10.34 6.21 14.13
C VAL A 146 9.21 5.43 13.47
N ILE A 147 7.99 5.84 13.81
CA ILE A 147 6.78 5.31 13.19
C ILE A 147 6.86 5.53 11.68
N THR A 148 6.49 4.50 10.92
CA THR A 148 6.59 4.52 9.46
C THR A 148 5.37 3.89 8.81
N TYR A 149 4.78 4.61 7.86
CA TYR A 149 3.83 4.08 6.89
C TYR A 149 4.56 3.53 5.67
N GLN A 150 4.06 2.42 5.13
CA GLN A 150 4.46 1.88 3.83
C GLN A 150 3.24 1.80 2.93
N PHE A 151 3.26 2.56 1.85
CA PHE A 151 2.26 2.54 0.81
C PHE A 151 2.71 1.62 -0.33
N ALA A 152 1.77 0.86 -0.87
CA ALA A 152 1.93 0.10 -2.10
C ALA A 152 0.58 0.06 -2.85
N PRO A 153 0.53 -0.49 -4.08
CA PRO A 153 -0.73 -0.64 -4.79
C PRO A 153 -1.76 -1.43 -3.98
N GLY A 154 -2.89 -0.78 -3.67
CA GLY A 154 -4.05 -1.40 -3.00
C GLY A 154 -4.00 -1.46 -1.47
N TRP A 155 -2.88 -1.10 -0.81
CA TRP A 155 -2.77 -1.19 0.65
C TRP A 155 -1.74 -0.23 1.26
N VAL A 156 -1.93 0.04 2.54
CA VAL A 156 -0.96 0.73 3.40
C VAL A 156 -0.74 -0.09 4.66
N ALA A 157 0.52 -0.17 5.09
CA ALA A 157 0.91 -0.75 6.38
C ALA A 157 1.53 0.33 7.27
N LEU A 158 1.46 0.10 8.58
CA LEU A 158 2.06 0.93 9.62
C LEU A 158 2.87 0.03 10.54
N ALA A 159 4.04 0.50 10.95
CA ALA A 159 4.74 -0.06 12.09
C ALA A 159 5.43 1.04 12.90
N ASP A 160 5.62 0.74 14.18
CA ASP A 160 6.34 1.59 15.14
C ASP A 160 7.77 1.91 14.71
N THR A 161 8.36 1.04 13.88
CA THR A 161 9.68 1.24 13.26
C THR A 161 9.63 0.82 11.79
N LYS A 162 10.48 1.42 10.94
CA LYS A 162 10.57 1.03 9.52
C LYS A 162 10.92 -0.45 9.34
N SER A 163 11.83 -0.98 10.17
CA SER A 163 12.20 -2.40 10.14
C SER A 163 11.05 -3.31 10.58
N GLY A 164 10.19 -2.83 11.48
CA GLY A 164 8.99 -3.51 11.96
C GLY A 164 7.94 -3.78 10.87
N LEU A 165 7.96 -3.03 9.75
CA LEU A 165 7.04 -3.26 8.63
C LEU A 165 7.16 -4.67 8.03
N ALA A 166 8.33 -5.31 8.12
CA ALA A 166 8.52 -6.70 7.69
C ALA A 166 7.75 -7.73 8.53
N LEU A 167 7.18 -7.31 9.66
CA LEU A 167 6.33 -8.12 10.54
C LEU A 167 4.85 -8.03 10.14
N VAL A 168 4.43 -6.99 9.41
CA VAL A 168 3.07 -6.84 8.88
C VAL A 168 2.98 -7.59 7.56
N THR A 169 2.29 -8.73 7.56
CA THR A 169 2.30 -9.69 6.44
C THR A 169 0.97 -9.81 5.72
N TRP A 170 -0.06 -9.06 6.13
CA TRP A 170 -1.36 -9.06 5.47
C TRP A 170 -1.30 -8.48 4.05
N ARG A 171 -2.02 -9.13 3.11
CA ARG A 171 -2.02 -8.75 1.69
C ARG A 171 -3.40 -8.76 1.02
N GLY A 172 -4.49 -8.86 1.79
CA GLY A 172 -5.85 -8.98 1.26
C GLY A 172 -6.13 -10.36 0.68
#